data_AF-A0AAU4CC72-F1
#
_entry.id   AF-A0AAU4CC72-F1
#
_cell.length_a   1.000
_cell.length_b   1.000
_cell.length_c   1.000
_cell.angle_alpha   90.00
_cell.angle_beta   90.00
_cell.angle_gamma   90.00
#
_symmetry.space_group_name_H-M   'P 1'
#
loop_
_entity.id
_entity.type
_entity.pdbx_description
1 polymer ?
#
loop_
_entity_poly.entity_id
_entity_poly.type
_entity_poly.pdbx_seq_one_letter_code
_entity_poly.pdbx_strand_id
1 'polypeptide(L)' 'MSELIVAVLPGDAAEQFGKSVLVDGTRWTKIGSGKSSVYYRYFDDGNGKWHWSGSTVGVTKSGTPVPIPMSRVPIQVKRG' A
#
# COMPACT_ATOMS: atom_id res chain seq x y z
N MET A 1 -20.96 4.64 18.66
CA MET A 1 -21.30 3.85 17.47
C MET A 1 -21.32 4.79 16.28
N SER A 2 -20.29 4.76 15.45
CA SER A 2 -20.28 5.40 14.13
C SER A 2 -19.51 4.52 13.18
N GLU A 3 -20.23 3.75 12.37
CA GLU A 3 -19.69 2.97 11.24
C GLU A 3 -19.09 3.93 10.21
N LEU A 4 -17.76 4.07 10.25
CA LEU A 4 -17.02 4.52 9.09
C LEU A 4 -16.88 3.31 8.17
N ILE A 5 -17.51 3.39 7.00
CA ILE A 5 -17.34 2.43 5.90
C ILE A 5 -15.91 2.62 5.37
N VAL A 6 -14.92 2.14 6.13
CA VAL A 6 -13.54 2.01 5.67
C VAL A 6 -13.58 0.93 4.60
N ALA A 7 -13.13 1.28 3.39
CA ALA A 7 -12.99 0.36 2.27
C ALA A 7 -12.66 -1.05 2.76
N VAL A 8 -13.48 -2.05 2.37
CA VAL A 8 -13.30 -3.45 2.78
C VAL A 8 -11.82 -3.78 2.66
N LEU A 9 -11.14 -3.83 3.80
CA LEU A 9 -9.75 -4.22 3.86
C LEU A 9 -9.75 -5.67 3.37
N PRO A 10 -9.03 -6.02 2.29
CA PRO A 10 -8.88 -7.43 1.95
C PRO A 10 -8.36 -8.16 3.20
N GLY A 11 -8.79 -9.40 3.42
CA GLY A 11 -8.57 -10.09 4.72
C GLY A 11 -7.10 -10.16 5.15
N ASP A 12 -6.17 -9.97 4.22
CA ASP A 12 -4.72 -9.94 4.41
C ASP A 12 -4.15 -8.53 4.67
N ALA A 13 -4.94 -7.46 4.65
CA ALA A 13 -4.43 -6.09 4.71
C ALA A 13 -3.67 -5.77 6.02
N ALA A 14 -4.11 -6.34 7.14
CA ALA A 14 -3.41 -6.19 8.42
C ALA A 14 -2.05 -6.91 8.40
N GLU A 15 -1.99 -8.11 7.80
CA GLU A 15 -0.75 -8.87 7.62
C GLU A 15 0.20 -8.16 6.65
N GLN A 16 -0.32 -7.66 5.52
CA GLN A 16 0.44 -6.86 4.57
C GLN A 16 1.03 -5.62 5.26
N PHE A 17 0.23 -4.91 6.05
CA PHE A 17 0.71 -3.73 6.77
C PHE A 17 1.76 -4.10 7.84
N GLY A 18 1.59 -5.21 8.55
CA GLY A 18 2.56 -5.71 9.53
C GLY A 18 3.94 -6.02 8.92
N LYS A 19 3.98 -6.39 7.64
CA LYS A 19 5.21 -6.61 6.86
C LYS A 19 5.75 -5.34 6.19
N SER A 20 5.11 -4.19 6.38
CA SER A 20 5.53 -2.95 5.74
C SER A 20 6.81 -2.38 6.33
N VAL A 21 7.61 -1.73 5.48
CA VAL A 21 8.82 -1.00 5.85
C VAL A 21 8.59 0.50 5.70
N LEU A 22 9.07 1.30 6.66
CA LEU A 22 8.98 2.76 6.61
C LEU A 22 10.16 3.33 5.84
N VAL A 23 9.87 4.13 4.81
CA VAL A 23 10.85 4.81 3.96
C VAL A 23 10.38 6.23 3.72
N ASP A 24 11.17 7.22 4.14
CA ASP A 24 10.92 8.64 3.93
C ASP A 24 9.48 9.08 4.34
N GLY A 25 9.04 8.63 5.53
CA GLY A 25 7.71 8.94 6.05
C GLY A 25 6.55 8.17 5.40
N THR A 26 6.83 7.27 4.45
CA THR A 26 5.84 6.45 3.77
C THR A 26 6.08 4.98 4.06
N ARG A 27 5.03 4.24 4.42
CA ARG A 27 5.14 2.77 4.57
C ARG A 27 4.90 2.08 3.25
N TRP A 28 5.68 1.03 2.99
CA TRP A 28 5.56 0.21 1.80
C TRP A 28 5.57 -1.27 2.13
N THR A 29 4.72 -2.05 1.46
CA THR A 29 4.77 -3.51 1.50
C THR A 29 5.05 -4.04 0.11
N LYS A 30 6.00 -4.97 0.00
CA LYS A 30 6.27 -5.75 -1.22
C LYS A 30 5.67 -7.14 -1.05
N ILE A 31 4.85 -7.55 -2.00
CA ILE A 31 4.28 -8.90 -2.07
C ILE A 31 4.80 -9.58 -3.35
N GLY A 32 5.24 -10.83 -3.24
CA GLY A 32 5.85 -11.58 -4.35
C GLY A 32 7.32 -11.23 -4.61
N SER A 33 7.90 -11.80 -5.67
CA SER A 33 9.33 -11.71 -5.97
C SER A 33 9.60 -11.29 -7.42
N GLY A 34 10.76 -10.67 -7.65
CA GLY A 34 11.20 -10.30 -9.01
C GLY A 34 10.25 -9.33 -9.72
N LYS A 35 9.98 -9.59 -11.00
CA LYS A 35 9.18 -8.71 -11.87
C LYS A 35 7.67 -8.75 -11.56
N SER A 36 7.19 -9.76 -10.85
CA SER A 36 5.78 -9.90 -10.47
C SER A 36 5.46 -9.27 -9.12
N SER A 37 6.44 -8.63 -8.46
CA SER A 37 6.20 -7.97 -7.17
C SER A 37 5.15 -6.86 -7.27
N VAL A 38 4.22 -6.88 -6.32
CA VAL A 38 3.23 -5.83 -6.12
C VAL A 38 3.63 -5.00 -4.91
N TYR A 39 3.53 -3.68 -5.03
CA TYR A 39 3.90 -2.75 -3.97
C TYR A 39 2.69 -1.98 -3.50
N TYR A 40 2.45 -1.98 -2.20
CA TYR A 40 1.38 -1.24 -1.54
C TYR A 40 1.96 -0.08 -0.77
N ARG A 41 1.29 1.08 -0.79
CA ARG A 41 1.76 2.31 -0.16
C ARG A 41 0.78 2.78 0.91
N TYR A 42 1.31 3.19 2.06
CA TYR A 42 0.53 3.71 3.18
C TYR A 42 1.07 5.06 3.64
N PHE A 43 0.18 5.99 3.97
CA PHE A 43 0.52 7.29 4.55
C PHE A 43 -0.01 7.39 5.97
N ASP A 44 0.69 8.12 6.82
CA ASP A 44 0.22 8.52 8.15
C ASP A 44 -0.66 9.76 7.99
N ASP A 45 -1.84 9.77 8.60
CA ASP A 45 -2.71 10.95 8.64
C ASP A 45 -2.22 12.06 9.59
N GLY A 46 -1.08 11.86 10.26
CA GLY A 46 -0.47 12.79 11.18
C GLY A 46 -0.85 12.55 12.64
N ASN A 47 -1.72 11.57 12.91
CA ASN A 47 -2.11 11.14 14.26
C ASN A 47 -1.66 9.71 14.57
N GLY A 48 -0.70 9.17 13.81
CA GLY A 48 -0.20 7.80 13.96
C GLY A 48 -1.13 6.75 13.37
N LYS A 49 -2.15 7.16 12.61
CA LYS A 49 -3.06 6.26 11.92
C LYS A 49 -2.67 6.16 10.45
N TRP A 50 -2.46 4.92 10.01
CA TRP A 50 -2.00 4.63 8.66
C TRP A 50 -3.16 4.29 7.74
N HIS A 51 -3.11 4.83 6.53
CA HIS A 51 -4.13 4.64 5.50
C HIS A 51 -3.48 4.12 4.23
N TRP A 52 -4.14 3.17 3.60
CA TRP A 52 -3.76 2.72 2.26
C TRP A 52 -3.97 3.86 1.24
N SER A 53 -2.96 4.07 0.38
CA SER A 53 -2.93 5.16 -0.61
C SER A 53 -2.74 4.70 -2.05
N GLY A 54 -2.74 3.39 -2.28
CA GLY A 54 -2.61 2.80 -3.60
C GLY A 54 -1.63 1.62 -3.67
N SER A 55 -1.54 1.02 -4.84
CA SER A 55 -0.56 -0.02 -5.17
C SER A 55 -0.10 0.07 -6.62
N THR A 56 0.94 -0.68 -6.99
CA THR A 56 1.40 -0.78 -8.39
C THR A 56 0.42 -1.50 -9.32
N VAL A 57 -0.67 -2.07 -8.76
CA VAL A 57 -1.80 -2.67 -9.48
C VAL A 57 -3.12 -2.02 -9.06
N GLY A 58 -3.07 -0.79 -8.53
CA GLY A 58 -4.23 -0.10 -7.98
C GLY A 58 -5.33 0.14 -9.01
N VAL A 59 -6.57 -0.02 -8.59
CA VAL A 59 -7.78 0.27 -9.37
C VAL A 59 -8.74 1.13 -8.55
N THR A 60 -9.49 2.01 -9.20
CA THR A 60 -10.57 2.76 -8.55
C THR A 60 -11.75 1.84 -8.23
N LYS A 61 -12.71 2.34 -7.43
CA LYS A 61 -13.98 1.64 -7.18
C LYS A 61 -14.77 1.34 -8.46
N SER A 62 -14.58 2.12 -9.52
CA SER A 62 -15.19 1.90 -10.84
C SER A 62 -14.37 0.98 -11.76
N GLY A 63 -13.29 0.36 -11.25
CA GLY A 63 -12.43 -0.56 -12.01
C GLY A 63 -11.43 0.14 -12.93
N THR A 64 -11.27 1.46 -12.84
CA THR A 64 -10.29 2.20 -13.64
C THR A 64 -8.88 1.98 -13.08
N PRO A 65 -7.89 1.53 -13.88
CA PRO A 65 -6.52 1.38 -13.41
C PRO A 65 -5.90 2.72 -13.00
N VAL A 66 -5.36 2.79 -11.78
CA VAL A 66 -4.61 3.94 -11.25
C VAL A 66 -3.39 3.41 -10.50
N PRO A 67 -2.44 2.76 -11.21
CA PRO A 67 -1.28 2.16 -10.58
C PRO A 67 -0.29 3.22 -10.10
N ILE A 68 0.38 2.95 -8.99
CA ILE A 68 1.60 3.68 -8.61
C ILE A 68 2.68 3.32 -9.65
N PRO A 69 3.29 4.30 -10.33
CA PRO A 69 4.39 4.03 -11.25
C PRO A 69 5.56 3.37 -10.53
N MET A 70 6.18 2.36 -11.13
CA MET A 70 7.35 1.68 -10.55
C MET A 70 8.51 2.63 -10.25
N SER A 71 8.64 3.74 -10.99
CA SER A 71 9.63 4.79 -10.70
C SER A 71 9.43 5.49 -9.35
N ARG A 72 8.20 5.48 -8.81
CA ARG A 72 7.88 6.07 -7.49
C ARG A 72 8.06 5.10 -6.32
N VAL A 73 8.30 3.82 -6.59
CA VAL A 73 8.63 2.85 -5.54
C VAL A 73 10.12 3.03 -5.17
N PRO A 74 10.47 3.25 -3.90
CA PRO A 74 11.87 3.40 -3.49
C PRO A 74 12.71 2.17 -3.81
N ILE A 75 13.97 2.37 -4.22
CA ILE A 75 14.84 1.26 -4.63
C ILE A 75 15.09 0.24 -3.50
N GLN A 76 15.16 0.72 -2.25
CA GLN A 76 15.32 -0.12 -1.07
C GLN A 76 14.14 -1.08 -0.87
N VAL A 77 12.91 -0.61 -1.12
CA VAL A 77 11.69 -1.45 -1.07
C VAL A 77 11.71 -2.50 -2.19
N LYS A 78 12.22 -2.17 -3.38
CA LYS A 78 12.30 -3.12 -4.49
C LYS A 78 13.28 -4.26 -4.22
N ARG A 79 14.40 -3.95 -3.56
CA ARG A 79 15.51 -4.87 -3.29
C ARG A 79 15.32 -5.71 -2.03
N GLY A 80 14.54 -5.21 -1.06
CA GLY A 80 14.14 -5.95 0.13
C GLY A 80 13.23 -7.14 -0.17
#